data_AF-A0A6J4KD30-F1
#
_entry.id   AF-A0A6J4KD30-F1
#
_cell.length_a   1.000
_cell.length_b   1.000
_cell.length_c   1.000
_cell.angle_alpha   90.00
_cell.angle_beta   90.00
_cell.angle_gamma   90.00
#
_symmetry.space_group_name_H-M   'P 1'
#
loop_
_entity.id
_entity.type
_entity.pdbx_description
1 polymer ?
#
loop_
_entity_poly.entity_id
_entity_poly.type
_entity_poly.pdbx_seq_one_letter_code
_entity_poly.pdbx_strand_id
1 'polypeptide(L)'
;MGRRTTARATEDLRRAIDGLPLRTREAMLEGLRTNEIIVGAYADRLGGVCPMLAAHRCGGRTSFISFARAWDRFAGARRARRASARELAVLEDHLTASILAEAEAGARG
;
A
#
# COMPACT_ATOMS: atom_id res chain seq x y z
N MET A 1 -11.58 23.94 4.85
CA MET A 1 -10.11 23.73 4.93
C MET A 1 -9.81 22.23 4.84
N GLY A 2 -9.83 21.57 3.66
CA GLY A 2 -9.79 20.09 3.62
C GLY A 2 -9.18 19.43 2.37
N ARG A 3 -8.93 20.17 1.28
CA ARG A 3 -8.43 19.59 0.02
C ARG A 3 -6.89 19.46 -0.07
N ARG A 4 -6.14 20.18 0.78
CA ARG A 4 -4.66 20.20 0.75
C ARG A 4 -4.02 19.03 1.50
N THR A 5 -4.70 18.48 2.51
CA THR A 5 -4.13 17.44 3.38
C THR A 5 -4.18 16.04 2.73
N THR A 6 -5.25 15.74 2.00
CA THR A 6 -5.44 14.46 1.30
C THR A 6 -4.53 14.30 0.08
N ALA A 7 -4.32 15.37 -0.69
CA ALA A 7 -3.38 15.36 -1.81
C ALA A 7 -1.95 15.04 -1.34
N ARG A 8 -1.51 15.66 -0.24
CA ARG A 8 -0.19 15.39 0.35
C ARG A 8 -0.08 13.96 0.87
N ALA A 9 -1.11 13.45 1.55
CA ALA A 9 -1.11 12.07 2.03
C ALA A 9 -1.08 11.04 0.89
N THR A 10 -1.74 11.34 -0.23
CA THR A 10 -1.70 10.50 -1.44
C THR A 10 -0.29 10.49 -2.06
N GLU A 11 0.34 11.65 -2.16
CA GLU A 11 1.71 11.75 -2.70
C GLU A 11 2.76 11.11 -1.78
N ASP A 12 2.59 11.23 -0.46
CA ASP A 12 3.42 10.54 0.53
C ASP A 12 3.27 9.01 0.42
N LEU A 13 2.04 8.52 0.22
CA LEU A 13 1.79 7.09 -0.03
C LEU A 13 2.48 6.62 -1.31
N ARG A 14 2.33 7.38 -2.40
CA ARG A 14 2.98 7.07 -3.68
C ARG A 14 4.50 7.01 -3.54
N ARG A 15 5.13 8.02 -2.91
CA ARG A 15 6.58 8.00 -2.64
C ARG A 15 7.00 6.80 -1.79
N ALA A 16 6.20 6.42 -0.80
CA ALA A 16 6.48 5.26 0.01
C ALA A 16 6.39 3.94 -0.79
N ILE A 17 5.47 3.85 -1.75
CA ILE A 17 5.34 2.71 -2.68
C ILE A 17 6.54 2.65 -3.63
N ASP A 18 6.93 3.78 -4.23
CA ASP A 18 8.06 3.85 -5.16
C ASP A 18 9.38 3.44 -4.50
N GLY A 19 9.53 3.70 -3.20
CA GLY A 19 10.69 3.25 -2.41
C GLY A 19 10.71 1.74 -2.10
N LEU A 20 9.65 0.99 -2.41
CA LEU A 20 9.61 -0.45 -2.20
C LEU A 20 10.32 -1.19 -3.34
N PRO A 21 11.03 -2.30 -3.05
CA PRO A 21 11.53 -3.20 -4.09
C PRO A 21 10.39 -3.65 -5.02
N LEU A 22 10.66 -3.77 -6.32
CA LEU A 22 9.67 -4.17 -7.33
C LEU A 22 8.89 -5.43 -6.91
N ARG A 23 9.62 -6.48 -6.51
CA ARG A 23 9.01 -7.74 -6.01
C ARG A 23 8.01 -7.53 -4.87
N THR A 24 8.25 -6.53 -4.01
CA THR A 24 7.37 -6.23 -2.88
C THR A 24 6.11 -5.55 -3.36
N ARG A 25 6.20 -4.65 -4.35
CA ARG A 25 5.04 -4.00 -4.96
C ARG A 25 4.14 -5.03 -5.65
N GLU A 26 4.75 -5.94 -6.41
CA GLU A 26 4.03 -7.05 -7.05
C GLU A 26 3.37 -7.97 -6.02
N ALA A 27 4.12 -8.41 -5.01
CA ALA A 27 3.58 -9.25 -3.94
C ALA A 27 2.47 -8.53 -3.15
N MET A 28 2.59 -7.20 -2.97
CA MET A 28 1.54 -6.41 -2.32
C MET A 28 0.28 -6.39 -3.17
N LEU A 29 0.39 -6.15 -4.47
CA LEU A 29 -0.74 -6.14 -5.40
C LEU A 29 -1.51 -7.47 -5.38
N GLU A 30 -0.78 -8.59 -5.43
CA GLU A 30 -1.38 -9.93 -5.28
C GLU A 30 -1.98 -10.13 -3.88
N GLY A 31 -1.33 -9.60 -2.85
CA GLY A 31 -1.83 -9.60 -1.48
C GLY A 31 -3.16 -8.85 -1.33
N LEU A 32 -3.35 -7.72 -2.01
CA LEU A 32 -4.60 -6.94 -1.98
C LEU A 32 -5.80 -7.73 -2.54
N ARG A 33 -5.57 -8.59 -3.53
CA ARG A 33 -6.60 -9.39 -4.20
C ARG A 33 -7.02 -10.61 -3.39
N THR A 34 -6.10 -11.14 -2.58
CA THR A 34 -6.24 -12.42 -1.89
C THR A 34 -6.54 -12.28 -0.40
N ASN A 35 -6.33 -11.10 0.19
CA ASN A 35 -6.50 -10.86 1.62
C ASN A 35 -7.47 -9.72 1.89
N GLU A 36 -8.12 -9.79 3.06
CA GLU A 36 -8.87 -8.66 3.58
C GLU A 36 -7.94 -7.59 4.16
N ILE A 37 -7.91 -6.43 3.53
CA ILE A 37 -6.97 -5.38 3.88
C ILE A 37 -7.55 -4.42 4.92
N ILE A 38 -6.74 -4.15 5.94
CA ILE A 38 -7.09 -3.23 7.03
C ILE A 38 -6.15 -2.01 7.06
N VAL A 39 -6.62 -0.98 7.76
CA VAL A 39 -5.89 0.26 8.08
C VAL A 39 -5.81 0.42 9.60
N GLY A 40 -4.76 1.06 10.11
CA GLY A 40 -4.59 1.40 11.52
C GLY A 40 -4.19 0.24 12.43
N ALA A 41 -3.83 -0.93 11.87
CA ALA A 41 -3.33 -2.09 12.60
C ALA A 41 -2.50 -3.02 11.70
N TYR A 42 -1.70 -3.88 12.33
CA TYR A 42 -0.89 -4.88 11.63
C TYR A 42 -1.71 -6.10 11.17
N ALA A 43 -2.59 -6.60 12.04
CA ALA A 43 -3.58 -7.63 11.76
C ALA A 43 -4.79 -7.41 12.70
N ASP A 44 -5.96 -7.89 12.29
CA ASP A 44 -7.18 -7.91 13.09
C ASP A 44 -7.55 -9.34 13.48
N ARG A 45 -8.39 -9.49 14.52
CA ARG A 45 -8.85 -10.79 15.03
C ARG A 45 -9.75 -11.55 14.06
N LEU A 46 -10.29 -10.85 13.06
CA LEU A 46 -11.13 -11.42 12.01
C LEU A 46 -10.33 -11.92 10.79
N GLY A 47 -8.99 -11.87 10.85
CA GLY A 47 -8.13 -12.32 9.75
C GLY A 47 -7.73 -11.23 8.76
N GLY A 48 -8.22 -10.00 8.95
CA GLY A 48 -7.77 -8.84 8.19
C GLY A 48 -6.30 -8.50 8.45
N VAL A 49 -5.57 -8.09 7.42
CA VAL A 49 -4.12 -7.83 7.49
C VAL A 49 -3.76 -6.52 6.83
N CYS A 50 -2.68 -5.88 7.28
CA CYS A 50 -2.19 -4.69 6.59
C CYS A 50 -1.60 -5.06 5.22
N PRO A 51 -1.54 -4.11 4.26
CA PRO A 51 -1.00 -4.38 2.92
C PRO A 51 0.43 -4.95 2.95
N MET A 52 1.24 -4.52 3.92
CA MET A 52 2.60 -5.05 4.09
C MET A 52 2.63 -6.51 4.50
N LEU A 53 1.74 -6.94 5.40
CA LEU A 53 1.64 -8.32 5.83
C LEU A 53 1.06 -9.20 4.72
N ALA A 54 0.10 -8.67 3.94
CA ALA A 54 -0.39 -9.32 2.73
C ALA A 54 0.76 -9.53 1.73
N ALA A 55 1.55 -8.48 1.46
CA ALA A 55 2.74 -8.58 0.62
C ALA A 55 3.73 -9.62 1.16
N HIS A 56 3.94 -9.66 2.47
CA HIS A 56 4.84 -10.61 3.10
C HIS A 56 4.44 -12.07 2.87
N ARG A 57 3.13 -12.37 2.99
CA ARG A 57 2.58 -13.70 2.69
C ARG A 57 2.80 -14.11 1.23
N CYS A 58 2.79 -13.14 0.31
CA CYS A 58 3.07 -13.33 -1.11
C CYS A 58 4.56 -13.27 -1.47
N GLY A 59 5.49 -13.24 -0.49
CA GLY A 59 6.93 -13.28 -0.73
C GLY A 59 7.67 -11.95 -0.56
N GLY A 60 6.98 -10.89 -0.16
CA GLY A 60 7.54 -9.58 0.19
C GLY A 60 8.39 -9.63 1.47
N ARG A 61 9.70 -9.81 1.36
CA ARG A 61 10.59 -9.84 2.55
C ARG A 61 11.05 -8.45 3.00
N THR A 62 10.18 -7.44 3.00
CA THR A 62 10.53 -6.11 3.52
C THR A 62 9.50 -5.61 4.51
N SER A 63 9.97 -4.94 5.55
CA SER A 63 9.14 -4.27 6.55
C SER A 63 9.37 -2.78 6.42
N PHE A 64 8.52 -2.12 5.63
CA PHE A 64 8.62 -0.68 5.40
C PHE A 64 7.68 0.07 6.34
N ILE A 65 8.19 0.44 7.52
CA ILE A 65 7.43 1.21 8.53
C ILE A 65 6.92 2.53 7.93
N SER A 66 7.69 3.15 7.03
CA SER A 66 7.31 4.37 6.33
C SER A 66 6.05 4.18 5.48
N PHE A 67 5.91 3.04 4.79
CA PHE A 67 4.69 2.72 4.05
C PHE A 67 3.51 2.54 4.99
N ALA A 68 3.66 1.76 6.08
CA ALA A 68 2.57 1.54 7.03
C ALA A 68 2.03 2.86 7.60
N ARG A 69 2.92 3.79 7.96
CA ARG A 69 2.55 5.13 8.41
C ARG A 69 1.86 5.96 7.32
N ALA A 70 2.35 5.89 6.08
CA ALA A 70 1.76 6.62 4.97
C ALA A 70 0.35 6.10 4.63
N TRP A 71 0.16 4.78 4.67
CA TRP A 71 -1.13 4.11 4.48
C TRP A 71 -2.15 4.53 5.54
N ASP A 72 -1.78 4.45 6.82
CA ASP A 72 -2.67 4.85 7.92
C ASP A 72 -3.04 6.33 7.85
N ARG A 73 -2.08 7.18 7.46
CA ARG A 73 -2.30 8.61 7.27
C ARG A 73 -3.22 8.90 6.08
N PHE A 74 -3.04 8.22 4.96
CA PHE A 74 -3.89 8.34 3.77
C PHE A 74 -5.33 7.93 4.09
N ALA A 75 -5.51 6.79 4.77
CA ALA A 75 -6.82 6.29 5.18
C ALA A 75 -7.45 7.09 6.34
N GLY A 76 -6.72 8.04 6.92
CA GLY A 76 -7.14 8.79 8.10
C GLY A 76 -7.47 7.89 9.30
N ALA A 77 -6.83 6.73 9.40
CA ALA A 77 -7.19 5.70 10.37
C ALA A 77 -6.76 6.13 11.78
N ARG A 78 -7.74 6.28 12.68
CA ARG A 78 -7.49 6.48 14.12
C ARG A 78 -7.60 5.19 14.94
N ARG A 79 -8.22 4.15 14.35
CA ARG A 79 -8.43 2.81 14.91
C ARG A 79 -8.40 1.80 13.77
N ALA A 80 -8.13 0.54 14.12
CA ALA A 80 -8.18 -0.58 13.21
C ALA A 80 -9.56 -0.68 12.53
N ARG A 81 -9.59 -0.66 11.20
CA ARG A 81 -10.80 -0.94 10.42
C ARG A 81 -10.46 -1.54 9.07
N ARG A 82 -11.45 -2.14 8.41
CA ARG A 82 -11.34 -2.53 7.00
C ARG A 82 -11.10 -1.31 6.11
N ALA A 83 -10.20 -1.47 5.14
CA ALA A 83 -10.02 -0.49 4.08
C ALA A 83 -11.27 -0.45 3.19
N SER A 84 -11.66 0.73 2.75
CA SER A 84 -12.77 0.91 1.81
C SER A 84 -12.33 0.56 0.40
N ALA A 85 -13.30 0.22 -0.46
CA ALA A 85 -13.03 -0.08 -1.87
C ALA A 85 -12.29 1.07 -2.59
N ARG A 86 -12.59 2.33 -2.24
CA ARG A 86 -11.90 3.49 -2.80
C ARG A 86 -10.43 3.54 -2.38
N GLU A 87 -10.13 3.26 -1.11
CA GLU A 87 -8.75 3.26 -0.61
C GLU A 87 -7.93 2.15 -1.26
N LEU A 88 -8.55 0.98 -1.44
CA LEU A 88 -7.93 -0.15 -2.14
C LEU A 88 -7.69 0.15 -3.63
N ALA A 89 -8.66 0.76 -4.31
CA ALA A 89 -8.50 1.15 -5.71
C ALA A 89 -7.36 2.17 -5.90
N VAL A 90 -7.20 3.14 -4.99
CA VAL A 90 -6.08 4.09 -5.05
C VAL A 90 -4.74 3.39 -4.81
N LEU A 91 -4.70 2.46 -3.86
CA LEU A 91 -3.48 1.69 -3.59
C LEU A 91 -3.10 0.80 -4.78
N GLU A 92 -4.08 0.12 -5.38
CA GLU A 92 -3.90 -0.70 -6.58
C GLU A 92 -3.41 0.12 -7.78
N ASP A 93 -4.02 1.27 -8.04
CA ASP A 93 -3.61 2.20 -9.10
C ASP A 93 -2.15 2.64 -8.93
N HIS A 94 -1.78 3.07 -7.72
CA HIS A 94 -0.41 3.50 -7.45
C HIS A 94 0.60 2.37 -7.53
N LEU A 95 0.27 1.16 -7.05
CA LEU A 95 1.13 -0.01 -7.20
C LEU A 95 1.34 -0.36 -8.67
N THR A 96 0.25 -0.40 -9.45
CA THR A 96 0.28 -0.73 -10.88
C THR A 96 1.12 0.30 -11.64
N ALA A 97 0.88 1.59 -11.42
CA ALA A 97 1.65 2.66 -12.07
C ALA A 97 3.15 2.60 -11.71
N SER A 98 3.46 2.32 -10.43
CA SER A 98 4.84 2.20 -9.94
C SER A 98 5.57 0.99 -10.56
N ILE A 99 4.90 -0.16 -10.67
CA ILE A 99 5.43 -1.37 -11.31
C ILE A 99 5.68 -1.13 -12.80
N LEU A 100 4.73 -0.53 -13.51
CA LEU A 100 4.87 -0.21 -14.94
C LEU A 100 6.05 0.73 -15.19
N ALA A 101 6.18 1.80 -14.39
CA ALA A 101 7.27 2.76 -14.52
C ALA A 101 8.66 2.10 -14.33
N GLU A 102 8.80 1.16 -13.40
CA GLU A 102 10.05 0.42 -13.21
C GLU A 102 10.34 -0.56 -14.34
N ALA A 103 9.31 -1.24 -14.85
CA ALA A 103 9.45 -2.14 -15.99
C ALA A 103 9.94 -1.36 -17.23
N GLU A 104 9.40 -0.16 -17.45
CA GLU A 104 9.87 0.75 -18.50
C GLU A 104 11.30 1.25 -18.26
N ALA A 105 11.67 1.54 -17.00
CA ALA A 105 13.02 1.97 -16.66
C ALA A 105 14.05 0.83 -16.85
N GLY A 106 13.70 -0.39 -16.44
CA GLY A 106 14.54 -1.58 -16.63
C GLY A 106 14.69 -2.00 -18.10
N ALA A 107 13.68 -1.74 -18.94
CA ALA A 107 13.76 -1.99 -20.38
C ALA A 107 14.63 -0.96 -21.15
N ARG A 108 14.97 0.17 -20.53
CA ARG A 108 15.81 1.24 -21.12
C ARG A 108 17.27 1.18 -20.71
N GLY A 109 17.63 0.33 -19.74
CA GLY A 109 19.00 0.12 -19.27
C GLY A 109 19.64 -1.13 -19.86
#